data_AF-A0A7S3MR51-F1
#
_entry.id   AF-A0A7S3MR51-F1
#
_cell.length_a   1.000
_cell.length_b   1.000
_cell.length_c   1.000
_cell.angle_alpha   90.00
_cell.angle_beta   90.00
_cell.angle_gamma   90.00
#
_symmetry.space_group_name_H-M   'P 1'
#
loop_
_entity.id
_entity.type
_entity.pdbx_description
1 polymer ?
#
loop_
_entity_poly.entity_id
_entity_poly.type
_entity_poly.pdbx_seq_one_letter_code
_entity_poly.pdbx_strand_id
1 'polypeptide(L)'
;KYDRLCYNSLTKEQIEEKKANGESFIIRMKVPKGKTTFRDIVHGKIVFDNKDIDDQVILKNDGFPTYHLANVVDDYLMNISHVIRGEEWLPSTPKHLLLYKMLEIDPPEFAHLPLLLNSKGQKLSKRFGDVSVESYRERGFLPEAIVNGIA
;
A
#
# COMPACT_ATOMS: atom_id res chain seq x y z
N LYS A 1 -10.37 11.98 5.83
CA LYS A 1 -9.15 12.11 6.66
C LYS A 1 -9.52 12.07 8.14
N TYR A 2 -8.83 11.25 8.92
CA TYR A 2 -8.99 11.19 10.38
C TYR A 2 -8.33 12.42 11.03
N ASP A 3 -8.94 12.98 12.06
CA ASP A 3 -8.60 14.26 12.68
C ASP A 3 -7.61 14.16 13.85
N ARG A 4 -7.14 12.95 14.17
CA ARG A 4 -6.26 12.67 15.31
C ARG A 4 -6.88 12.95 16.68
N LEU A 5 -8.21 12.88 16.81
CA LEU A 5 -8.89 13.13 18.08
C LEU A 5 -8.21 12.43 19.26
N CYS A 6 -8.01 11.11 19.19
CA CYS A 6 -7.40 10.34 20.29
C CYS A 6 -5.97 10.77 20.63
N TYR A 7 -5.20 11.20 19.63
CA TYR A 7 -3.83 11.68 19.85
C TYR A 7 -3.81 13.08 20.48
N ASN A 8 -4.81 13.91 20.17
CA ASN A 8 -4.89 15.29 20.65
C ASN A 8 -5.58 15.42 22.01
N SER A 9 -6.51 14.51 22.34
CA SER A 9 -7.41 14.67 23.49
C SER A 9 -7.11 13.73 24.67
N LEU A 10 -6.39 12.63 24.47
CA LEU A 10 -6.13 11.66 25.53
C LEU A 10 -4.74 11.87 26.16
N THR A 11 -4.70 11.89 27.49
CA THR A 11 -3.44 11.83 28.24
C THR A 11 -2.91 10.40 28.32
N LYS A 12 -1.64 10.23 28.74
CA LYS A 12 -1.07 8.89 28.92
C LYS A 12 -1.83 8.10 29.97
N GLU A 13 -2.23 8.74 31.05
CA GLU A 13 -2.97 8.13 32.16
C GLU A 13 -4.33 7.61 31.68
N GLN A 14 -5.06 8.42 30.89
CA GLN A 14 -6.33 8.00 30.29
C GLN A 14 -6.15 6.84 29.31
N ILE A 15 -5.06 6.83 28.52
CA ILE A 15 -4.77 5.72 27.60
C ILE A 15 -4.53 4.42 28.38
N GLU A 16 -3.73 4.47 29.45
CA GLU A 16 -3.45 3.28 30.26
C GLU A 16 -4.68 2.79 31.03
N GLU A 17 -5.52 3.70 31.53
CA GLU A 17 -6.81 3.35 32.13
C GLU A 17 -7.73 2.63 31.14
N LYS A 18 -7.88 3.17 29.93
CA LYS A 18 -8.67 2.55 28.85
C LYS A 18 -8.17 1.15 28.49
N LYS A 19 -6.85 0.97 28.40
CA LYS A 19 -6.23 -0.34 28.15
C LYS A 19 -6.48 -1.31 29.30
N ALA A 20 -6.33 -0.86 30.56
CA ALA A 20 -6.58 -1.67 31.76
C ALA A 20 -8.06 -2.12 31.84
N ASN A 21 -8.98 -1.29 31.36
CA ASN A 21 -10.41 -1.61 31.25
C ASN A 21 -10.75 -2.53 30.06
N GLY A 22 -9.78 -2.93 29.25
CA GLY A 22 -9.99 -3.82 28.10
C GLY A 22 -10.72 -3.15 26.93
N GLU A 23 -10.71 -1.81 26.82
CA GLU A 23 -11.32 -1.13 25.67
C GLU A 23 -10.61 -1.49 24.37
N SER A 24 -11.36 -1.86 23.32
CA SER A 24 -10.77 -2.18 22.01
C SER A 24 -10.19 -0.94 21.35
N PHE A 25 -9.01 -1.07 20.75
CA PHE A 25 -8.37 0.02 20.01
C PHE A 25 -7.74 -0.49 18.71
N ILE A 26 -7.40 0.45 17.84
CA ILE A 26 -6.62 0.22 16.62
C ILE A 26 -5.34 1.02 16.69
N ILE A 27 -4.32 0.62 15.94
CA ILE A 27 -3.08 1.39 15.79
C ILE A 27 -3.10 2.09 14.45
N ARG A 28 -2.82 3.39 14.45
CA ARG A 28 -2.69 4.22 13.24
C ARG A 28 -1.28 4.78 13.13
N MET A 29 -0.82 4.95 11.90
CA MET A 29 0.36 5.77 11.61
C MET A 29 0.12 7.22 12.03
N LYS A 30 1.15 7.86 12.55
CA LYS A 30 1.18 9.30 12.79
C LYS A 30 2.00 9.97 11.69
N VAL A 31 1.35 10.37 10.59
CA VAL A 31 2.05 10.96 9.45
C VAL A 31 2.70 12.30 9.85
N PRO A 32 4.01 12.51 9.63
CA PRO A 32 4.66 13.78 9.97
C PRO A 32 4.25 14.89 8.99
N LYS A 33 4.35 16.15 9.42
CA LYS A 33 4.24 17.30 8.50
C LYS A 33 5.42 17.29 7.50
N GLY A 34 5.23 17.93 6.36
CA GLY A 34 6.28 18.07 5.33
C GLY A 34 5.91 17.34 4.04
N LYS A 35 6.91 16.83 3.33
CA LYS A 35 6.73 16.13 2.05
C LYS A 35 7.45 14.79 2.08
N THR A 36 6.89 13.81 1.37
CA THR A 36 7.53 12.53 1.11
C THR A 36 7.90 12.48 -0.37
N THR A 37 9.19 12.32 -0.64
CA THR A 37 9.74 12.29 -2.00
C THR A 37 10.39 10.94 -2.24
N PHE A 38 10.21 10.40 -3.43
CA PHE A 38 10.91 9.20 -3.87
C PHE A 38 11.15 9.23 -5.38
N ARG A 39 11.99 8.32 -5.84
CA ARG A 39 12.23 8.08 -7.26
C ARG A 39 11.63 6.73 -7.62
N ASP A 40 10.67 6.75 -8.52
CA ASP A 40 10.16 5.57 -9.18
C ASP A 40 11.01 5.26 -10.41
N ILE A 41 11.29 3.99 -10.68
CA ILE A 41 12.09 3.56 -11.83
C ILE A 41 11.40 3.92 -13.16
N VAL A 42 10.06 3.83 -13.21
CA VAL A 42 9.25 4.09 -14.42
C VAL A 42 8.86 5.56 -14.52
N HIS A 43 8.38 6.15 -13.42
CA HIS A 43 7.82 7.50 -13.42
C HIS A 43 8.80 8.60 -12.96
N GLY A 44 10.02 8.25 -12.54
CA GLY A 44 11.02 9.20 -12.09
C GLY A 44 10.71 9.83 -10.73
N LYS A 45 11.05 11.11 -10.54
CA LYS A 45 10.92 11.77 -9.23
C LYS A 45 9.46 12.11 -8.94
N ILE A 46 8.94 11.64 -7.81
CA ILE A 46 7.59 11.90 -7.33
C ILE A 46 7.63 12.55 -5.95
N VAL A 47 6.76 13.53 -5.73
CA VAL A 47 6.66 14.29 -4.47
C VAL A 47 5.21 14.33 -4.01
N PHE A 48 4.96 13.87 -2.79
CA PHE A 48 3.68 13.98 -2.10
C PHE A 48 3.77 14.97 -0.95
N ASP A 49 2.74 15.81 -0.78
CA ASP A 49 2.56 16.58 0.44
C ASP A 49 1.98 15.66 1.52
N ASN A 50 2.60 15.58 2.69
CA ASN A 50 2.15 14.70 3.76
C ASN A 50 0.79 15.11 4.30
N LYS A 51 0.35 16.36 4.06
CA LYS A 51 -1.01 16.79 4.37
C LYS A 51 -2.08 16.03 3.55
N ASP A 52 -1.72 15.40 2.45
CA ASP A 52 -2.64 14.63 1.60
C ASP A 52 -2.57 13.11 1.92
N ILE A 53 -1.66 12.71 2.80
CA ILE A 53 -1.51 11.34 3.28
C ILE A 53 -2.30 11.16 4.57
N ASP A 54 -3.18 10.16 4.62
CA ASP A 54 -3.98 9.83 5.80
C ASP A 54 -3.18 9.09 6.87
N ASP A 55 -3.55 9.30 8.13
CA ASP A 55 -3.14 8.51 9.31
C ASP A 55 -3.76 7.10 9.22
N GLN A 56 -3.10 6.29 8.40
CA GLN A 56 -3.54 4.98 8.00
C GLN A 56 -3.59 4.02 9.20
N VAL A 57 -4.68 3.25 9.30
CA VAL A 57 -4.74 2.13 10.24
C VAL A 57 -3.68 1.11 9.83
N ILE A 58 -2.84 0.67 10.77
CA ILE A 58 -1.80 -0.34 10.56
C ILE A 58 -2.05 -1.63 11.33
N LEU A 59 -2.72 -1.56 12.48
CA LEU A 59 -3.16 -2.73 13.24
C LEU A 59 -4.65 -2.57 13.58
N LYS A 60 -5.43 -3.59 13.26
CA LYS A 60 -6.85 -3.67 13.61
C LYS A 60 -7.02 -4.11 15.08
N ASN A 61 -8.24 -3.99 15.59
CA ASN A 61 -8.56 -4.36 16.98
C ASN A 61 -8.56 -5.88 17.23
N ASP A 62 -8.69 -6.67 16.17
CA ASP A 62 -8.53 -8.13 16.17
C ASP A 62 -7.06 -8.58 16.13
N GLY A 63 -6.11 -7.65 16.20
CA GLY A 63 -4.68 -7.93 16.17
C GLY A 63 -4.10 -8.18 14.77
N PHE A 64 -4.94 -8.20 13.72
CA PHE A 64 -4.43 -8.40 12.37
C PHE A 64 -3.83 -7.10 11.79
N PRO A 65 -2.67 -7.17 11.12
CA PRO A 65 -2.12 -6.02 10.40
C PRO A 65 -3.00 -5.68 9.21
N THR A 66 -2.99 -4.41 8.81
CA THR A 66 -3.52 -4.04 7.48
C THR A 66 -2.48 -4.31 6.41
N TYR A 67 -2.91 -4.23 5.14
CA TYR A 67 -2.04 -4.33 3.97
C TYR A 67 -0.74 -3.52 4.12
N HIS A 68 -0.82 -2.26 4.59
CA HIS A 68 0.35 -1.39 4.61
C HIS A 68 1.44 -1.85 5.59
N LEU A 69 1.06 -2.35 6.77
CA LEU A 69 2.03 -2.85 7.75
C LEU A 69 2.57 -4.22 7.32
N ALA A 70 1.69 -5.13 6.93
CA ALA A 70 2.08 -6.47 6.49
C ALA A 70 3.04 -6.39 5.29
N ASN A 71 2.69 -5.62 4.25
CA ASN A 71 3.52 -5.50 3.05
C ASN A 71 4.93 -4.94 3.35
N VAL A 72 5.06 -3.90 4.16
CA VAL A 72 6.38 -3.32 4.49
C VAL A 72 7.23 -4.29 5.32
N VAL A 73 6.62 -4.94 6.31
CA VAL A 73 7.34 -5.89 7.17
C VAL A 73 7.76 -7.13 6.38
N ASP A 74 6.87 -7.69 5.55
CA ASP A 74 7.18 -8.88 4.75
C ASP A 74 8.21 -8.57 3.66
N ASP A 75 8.11 -7.43 2.95
CA ASP A 75 9.09 -7.03 1.94
C ASP A 75 10.50 -6.94 2.56
N TYR A 76 10.61 -6.36 3.78
CA TYR A 76 11.87 -6.30 4.52
C TYR A 76 12.36 -7.69 4.93
N LEU A 77 11.53 -8.48 5.61
CA LEU A 77 11.92 -9.80 6.13
C LEU A 77 12.29 -10.79 5.02
N MET A 78 11.70 -10.62 3.83
CA MET A 78 12.00 -11.42 2.64
C MET A 78 13.13 -10.83 1.78
N ASN A 79 13.77 -9.74 2.22
CA ASN A 79 14.85 -9.06 1.51
C ASN A 79 14.50 -8.65 0.07
N ILE A 80 13.27 -8.16 -0.13
CA ILE A 80 12.85 -7.61 -1.41
C ILE A 80 13.69 -6.37 -1.70
N SER A 81 14.38 -6.35 -2.85
CA SER A 81 15.19 -5.21 -3.30
C SER A 81 14.45 -4.29 -4.25
N HIS A 82 13.49 -4.83 -5.02
CA HIS A 82 12.71 -4.12 -6.02
C HIS A 82 11.24 -4.52 -5.92
N VAL A 83 10.37 -3.54 -5.69
CA VAL A 83 8.92 -3.72 -5.71
C VAL A 83 8.39 -3.27 -7.06
N ILE A 84 7.98 -4.24 -7.88
CA ILE A 84 7.36 -4.03 -9.18
C ILE A 84 5.85 -4.31 -9.06
N ARG A 85 5.01 -3.29 -9.23
CA ARG A 85 3.56 -3.41 -9.04
C ARG A 85 2.80 -2.42 -9.93
N GLY A 86 1.49 -2.59 -10.07
CA GLY A 86 0.68 -1.66 -10.87
C GLY A 86 0.61 -0.24 -10.29
N GLU A 87 0.50 0.76 -11.16
CA GLU A 87 0.46 2.20 -10.81
C GLU A 87 -0.73 2.60 -9.94
N GLU A 88 -1.78 1.78 -9.83
CA GLU A 88 -2.85 2.03 -8.87
C GLU A 88 -2.36 2.06 -7.41
N TRP A 89 -1.21 1.44 -7.14
CA TRP A 89 -0.59 1.41 -5.82
C TRP A 89 0.37 2.57 -5.57
N LEU A 90 0.62 3.42 -6.57
CA LEU A 90 1.52 4.56 -6.46
C LEU A 90 1.17 5.51 -5.29
N PRO A 91 -0.11 5.82 -5.00
CA PRO A 91 -0.48 6.63 -3.83
C PRO A 91 -0.21 5.96 -2.48
N SER A 92 0.04 4.65 -2.44
CA SER A 92 0.40 3.91 -1.23
C SER A 92 1.88 3.98 -0.91
N THR A 93 2.74 4.16 -1.90
CA THR A 93 4.20 4.24 -1.75
C THR A 93 4.67 5.27 -0.71
N PRO A 94 4.16 6.52 -0.65
CA PRO A 94 4.60 7.44 0.39
C PRO A 94 4.19 6.99 1.81
N LYS A 95 3.10 6.21 1.97
CA LYS A 95 2.75 5.59 3.26
C LYS A 95 3.76 4.50 3.63
N HIS A 96 4.15 3.67 2.67
CA HIS A 96 5.15 2.62 2.86
C HIS A 96 6.52 3.21 3.23
N LEU A 97 6.98 4.26 2.53
CA LEU A 97 8.23 4.94 2.84
C LEU A 97 8.26 5.57 4.24
N LEU A 98 7.12 6.13 4.69
CA LEU A 98 7.00 6.59 6.07
C LEU A 98 7.06 5.44 7.07
N LEU A 99 6.49 4.28 6.76
CA LEU A 99 6.60 3.08 7.60
C LEU A 99 8.02 2.54 7.65
N TYR A 100 8.70 2.39 6.52
CA TYR A 100 10.12 2.03 6.45
C TYR A 100 10.95 2.95 7.36
N LYS A 101 10.75 4.27 7.23
CA LYS A 101 11.41 5.26 8.08
C LYS A 101 11.07 5.13 9.58
N MET A 102 9.80 4.89 9.93
CA MET A 102 9.37 4.74 11.32
C MET A 102 9.87 3.46 11.97
N LEU A 103 10.10 2.42 11.17
CA LEU A 103 10.67 1.14 11.60
C LEU A 103 12.20 1.12 11.53
N GLU A 104 12.82 2.21 11.06
CA GLU A 104 14.27 2.33 10.86
C GLU A 104 14.83 1.26 9.90
N ILE A 105 14.09 1.01 8.82
CA ILE A 105 14.41 0.03 7.77
C ILE A 105 14.62 0.75 6.44
N ASP A 106 15.59 0.27 5.66
CA ASP A 106 15.83 0.77 4.30
C ASP A 106 14.74 0.26 3.32
N PRO A 107 14.12 1.15 2.53
CA PRO A 107 13.12 0.75 1.56
C PRO A 107 13.74 0.12 0.30
N PRO A 108 13.01 -0.77 -0.40
CA PRO A 108 13.38 -1.23 -1.73
C PRO A 108 13.25 -0.12 -2.77
N GLU A 109 13.77 -0.37 -3.96
CA GLU A 109 13.42 0.43 -5.14
C GLU A 109 11.99 0.14 -5.60
N PHE A 110 11.31 1.13 -6.17
CA PHE A 110 9.93 0.99 -6.63
C PHE A 110 9.82 1.21 -8.14
N ALA A 111 9.08 0.33 -8.81
CA ALA A 111 8.68 0.48 -10.21
C ALA A 111 7.18 0.28 -10.34
N HIS A 112 6.47 1.32 -10.77
CA HIS A 112 5.03 1.25 -10.96
C HIS A 112 4.70 1.05 -12.45
N LEU A 113 4.07 -0.07 -12.78
CA LEU A 113 3.73 -0.45 -14.15
C LEU A 113 2.38 0.17 -14.56
N PRO A 114 2.25 0.70 -15.79
CA PRO A 114 0.98 1.21 -16.30
C PRO A 114 -0.14 0.18 -16.26
N LEU A 115 -1.38 0.66 -16.10
CA LEU A 115 -2.56 -0.21 -16.11
C LEU A 115 -2.81 -0.81 -17.50
N LEU A 116 -3.22 -2.08 -17.52
CA LEU A 116 -3.86 -2.65 -18.70
C LEU A 116 -5.24 -2.00 -18.90
N LEU A 117 -5.47 -1.49 -20.10
CA LEU A 117 -6.70 -0.78 -20.46
C LEU A 117 -7.52 -1.62 -21.45
N ASN A 118 -8.85 -1.48 -21.38
CA ASN A 118 -9.74 -1.99 -22.41
C ASN A 118 -9.72 -1.09 -23.66
N SER A 119 -10.44 -1.48 -24.71
CA SER A 119 -10.57 -0.69 -25.96
C SER A 119 -11.20 0.69 -25.79
N LYS A 120 -11.81 0.97 -24.62
CA LYS A 120 -12.37 2.29 -24.25
C LYS A 120 -11.43 3.10 -23.35
N GLY A 121 -10.19 2.66 -23.14
CA GLY A 121 -9.22 3.32 -22.27
C GLY A 121 -9.51 3.19 -20.77
N GLN A 122 -10.45 2.32 -20.37
CA GLN A 122 -10.78 2.11 -18.96
C GLN A 122 -9.92 0.98 -18.39
N LYS A 123 -9.58 1.06 -17.11
CA LYS A 123 -8.88 -0.02 -16.39
C LYS A 123 -9.58 -1.37 -16.66
N LEU A 124 -8.81 -2.33 -17.14
CA LEU A 124 -9.29 -3.68 -17.33
C LEU A 124 -9.76 -4.23 -15.98
N SER A 125 -11.00 -4.71 -15.91
CA SER A 125 -11.59 -5.22 -14.68
C SER A 125 -12.45 -6.43 -14.96
N LYS A 126 -12.68 -7.25 -13.93
CA LYS A 126 -13.54 -8.44 -14.00
C LYS A 126 -14.98 -8.14 -14.47
N ARG A 127 -15.39 -6.87 -14.50
CA ARG A 127 -16.71 -6.44 -14.98
C ARG A 127 -16.82 -6.40 -16.51
N PHE A 128 -15.71 -6.40 -17.24
CA PHE A 128 -15.67 -6.21 -18.70
C PHE A 128 -15.36 -7.49 -19.49
N GLY A 129 -15.36 -8.67 -18.86
CA GLY A 129 -15.18 -9.97 -19.51
C GLY A 129 -14.03 -10.80 -18.94
N ASP A 130 -13.50 -11.70 -19.78
CA ASP A 130 -12.41 -12.65 -19.46
C ASP A 130 -11.09 -11.94 -19.14
N VAL A 131 -10.87 -11.65 -17.86
CA VAL A 131 -9.62 -11.10 -17.34
C VAL A 131 -8.85 -12.11 -16.47
N SER A 132 -9.40 -13.31 -16.30
CA SER A 132 -8.75 -14.39 -15.55
C SER A 132 -7.87 -15.23 -16.46
N VAL A 133 -6.69 -15.60 -15.97
CA VAL A 133 -5.77 -16.50 -16.69
C VAL A 133 -6.44 -17.85 -16.96
N GLU A 134 -7.29 -18.29 -16.03
CA GLU A 134 -8.06 -19.52 -16.15
C GLU A 134 -8.99 -19.54 -17.37
N SER A 135 -9.65 -18.41 -17.68
CA SER A 135 -10.55 -18.34 -18.83
C SER A 135 -9.79 -18.45 -20.16
N TYR A 136 -8.63 -17.79 -20.28
CA TYR A 136 -7.76 -17.96 -21.45
C TYR A 136 -7.28 -19.42 -21.59
N ARG A 137 -6.94 -20.07 -20.49
CA ARG A 137 -6.56 -21.49 -20.48
C ARG A 137 -7.71 -22.39 -20.94
N GLU A 138 -8.91 -22.20 -20.41
CA GLU A 138 -10.11 -22.99 -20.77
C GLU A 138 -10.50 -22.80 -22.25
N ARG A 139 -10.22 -21.62 -22.82
CA ARG A 139 -10.41 -21.33 -24.25
C ARG A 139 -9.31 -21.87 -25.16
N GLY A 140 -8.30 -22.55 -24.61
CA GLY A 140 -7.23 -23.20 -25.39
C GLY A 140 -6.12 -22.27 -25.86
N PHE A 141 -5.95 -21.10 -25.24
CA PHE A 141 -4.79 -20.25 -25.53
C PHE A 141 -3.50 -20.92 -25.05
N LEU A 142 -2.45 -20.84 -25.88
CA LEU A 142 -1.11 -21.28 -25.52
C LEU A 142 -0.52 -20.35 -24.45
N PRO A 143 0.11 -20.87 -23.39
CA PRO A 143 0.70 -20.03 -22.34
C PRO A 143 1.76 -19.07 -22.90
N GLU A 144 2.55 -19.49 -23.89
CA GLU A 144 3.55 -18.67 -24.56
C GLU A 144 2.90 -17.50 -25.31
N ALA A 145 1.74 -17.72 -25.93
CA ALA A 145 0.99 -16.66 -26.62
C ALA A 145 0.46 -15.61 -25.64
N ILE A 146 0.02 -16.04 -24.46
CA ILE A 146 -0.43 -15.13 -23.39
C ILE A 146 0.75 -14.34 -22.83
N VAL A 147 1.87 -15.00 -22.51
CA VAL A 147 3.07 -14.32 -22.00
C VAL A 147 3.61 -13.32 -23.02
N ASN A 148 3.72 -13.71 -24.29
CA ASN A 148 4.16 -12.81 -25.37
C ASN A 148 3.19 -11.63 -25.60
N GLY A 149 1.90 -11.80 -25.33
CA GLY A 149 0.92 -10.72 -25.44
C GLY A 149 0.99 -9.70 -24.28
N ILE A 150 1.57 -10.08 -23.14
CA ILE A 150 1.68 -9.23 -21.93
C ILE A 150 3.05 -8.57 -21.82
N ALA A 151 4.11 -9.27 -22.24
CA ALA A 151 5.51 -8.82 -22.19
C ALA A 151 5.80 -7.72 -23.21
#